data_AF-A0A1F7A6G2-F1
#
_entry.id   AF-A0A1F7A6G2-F1
#
_cell.length_a   1.000
_cell.length_b   1.000
_cell.length_c   1.000
_cell.angle_alpha   90.00
_cell.angle_beta   90.00
_cell.angle_gamma   90.00
#
_symmetry.space_group_name_H-M   'P 1'
#
loop_
_entity.id
_entity.type
_entity.pdbx_description
1 polymer ?
#
loop_
_entity_poly.entity_id
_entity_poly.type
_entity_poly.pdbx_seq_one_letter_code
_entity_poly.pdbx_strand_id
1 'polypeptide(L)'
;MQKVRSKKYQAVKSKVDRTRQYDALSAIELVKKLSYSKFEGTINADIEVKNTDVSVEVTLPHSTGQQRKVVVVDEQVLKEIEAGKIDFDVLVSSPEFMPKLAKHAKLLGPKGLMPNPKNGTLTTNPAQAIKELAAGKQILKSEKKQPLIHLPLGKTSMETKKLIENLRTLLNALKGRAVRVILSPTMGPGVKVDIESV
;
A
#
# COMPACT_ATOMS: atom_id res chain seq x y z
N MET A 1 4.24 -28.18 15.44
CA MET A 1 3.63 -28.78 14.22
C MET A 1 3.80 -27.82 13.05
N GLN A 2 4.51 -28.20 11.98
CA GLN A 2 4.54 -27.38 10.75
C GLN A 2 3.14 -27.34 10.15
N LYS A 3 2.51 -26.16 10.10
CA LYS A 3 1.21 -25.98 9.42
C LYS A 3 1.39 -26.29 7.94
N VAL A 4 0.88 -27.43 7.50
CA VAL A 4 0.90 -27.86 6.10
C VAL A 4 -0.09 -26.99 5.31
N ARG A 5 0.42 -26.25 4.33
CA ARG A 5 -0.39 -25.38 3.45
C ARG A 5 -1.11 -26.20 2.38
N SER A 6 -2.09 -25.61 1.69
CA SER A 6 -2.93 -26.27 0.68
C SER A 6 -2.12 -26.89 -0.47
N LYS A 7 -2.67 -27.93 -1.11
CA LYS A 7 -2.04 -28.64 -2.26
C LYS A 7 -1.65 -27.68 -3.39
N LYS A 8 -2.51 -26.70 -3.70
CA LYS A 8 -2.23 -25.66 -4.72
C LYS A 8 -1.03 -24.81 -4.36
N TYR A 9 -0.92 -24.39 -3.09
CA TYR A 9 0.22 -23.61 -2.62
C TYR A 9 1.52 -24.43 -2.69
N GLN A 10 1.48 -25.73 -2.34
CA GLN A 10 2.66 -26.60 -2.40
C GLN A 10 3.18 -26.79 -3.84
N ALA A 11 2.28 -26.98 -4.81
CA ALA A 11 2.63 -27.14 -6.23
C ALA A 11 3.26 -25.87 -6.84
N VAL A 12 2.88 -24.70 -6.33
CA VAL A 12 3.48 -23.42 -6.75
C VAL A 12 4.78 -23.16 -6.00
N LYS A 13 4.84 -23.53 -4.72
CA LYS A 13 6.04 -23.37 -3.86
C LYS A 13 7.23 -24.17 -4.40
N SER A 14 7.02 -25.35 -4.97
CA SER A 14 8.11 -26.15 -5.56
C SER A 14 8.75 -25.50 -6.79
N LYS A 15 8.09 -24.51 -7.41
CA LYS A 15 8.61 -23.78 -8.57
C LYS A 15 9.50 -22.60 -8.19
N VAL A 16 9.70 -22.34 -6.90
CA VAL A 16 10.42 -21.17 -6.39
C VAL A 16 11.52 -21.59 -5.45
N ASP A 17 12.73 -21.15 -5.75
CA ASP A 17 13.86 -21.30 -4.84
C ASP A 17 13.81 -20.20 -3.79
N ARG A 18 13.58 -20.55 -2.52
CA ARG A 18 13.47 -19.59 -1.42
C ARG A 18 14.83 -19.05 -0.95
N THR A 19 15.92 -19.70 -1.38
CA THR A 19 17.30 -19.34 -1.05
C THR A 19 17.89 -18.39 -2.07
N ARG A 20 17.47 -18.49 -3.34
CA ARG A 20 17.97 -17.66 -4.44
C ARG A 20 17.38 -16.25 -4.38
N GLN A 21 18.21 -15.27 -4.69
CA GLN A 21 17.79 -13.90 -4.98
C GLN A 21 17.62 -13.75 -6.49
N TYR A 22 16.53 -13.12 -6.89
CA TYR A 22 16.20 -12.90 -8.30
C TYR A 22 16.38 -11.43 -8.64
N ASP A 23 16.83 -11.17 -9.87
CA ASP A 23 16.80 -9.84 -10.48
C ASP A 23 15.36 -9.30 -10.52
N ALA A 24 15.18 -7.98 -10.42
CA ALA A 24 13.85 -7.38 -10.31
C ALA A 24 12.92 -7.68 -11.49
N LEU A 25 13.43 -7.76 -12.72
CA LEU A 25 12.62 -8.14 -13.89
C LEU A 25 12.13 -9.58 -13.74
N SER A 26 13.07 -10.48 -13.48
CA SER A 26 12.81 -11.92 -13.32
C SER A 26 11.85 -12.18 -12.15
N ALA A 27 12.02 -11.45 -11.04
CA ALA A 27 11.19 -11.59 -9.86
C ALA A 27 9.73 -11.19 -10.12
N ILE A 28 9.49 -10.06 -10.80
CA ILE A 28 8.11 -9.60 -11.09
C ILE A 28 7.41 -10.57 -12.03
N GLU A 29 8.09 -11.06 -13.07
CA GLU A 29 7.52 -12.06 -13.98
C GLU A 29 7.18 -13.37 -13.26
N LEU A 30 8.07 -13.80 -12.38
CA LEU A 30 7.89 -15.02 -11.60
C LEU A 30 6.72 -14.84 -10.62
N VAL A 31 6.65 -13.73 -9.89
CA VAL A 31 5.53 -13.40 -8.99
C VAL A 31 4.18 -13.43 -9.71
N LYS A 32 4.10 -12.90 -10.93
CA LYS A 32 2.88 -12.96 -11.75
C LYS A 32 2.48 -14.40 -12.08
N LYS A 33 3.44 -15.26 -12.45
CA LYS A 33 3.21 -16.68 -12.74
C LYS A 33 2.84 -17.51 -11.50
N LEU A 34 3.29 -17.08 -10.32
CA LEU A 34 3.01 -17.77 -9.05
C LEU A 34 1.63 -17.46 -8.48
N SER A 35 0.98 -16.38 -8.92
CA SER A 35 -0.37 -16.05 -8.48
C SER A 35 -1.36 -17.10 -8.98
N TYR A 36 -1.94 -17.87 -8.07
CA TYR A 36 -3.02 -18.82 -8.40
C TYR A 36 -4.43 -18.25 -8.15
N SER A 37 -4.53 -16.94 -7.90
CA SER A 37 -5.81 -16.25 -7.69
C SER A 37 -6.66 -16.28 -8.96
N LYS A 38 -7.96 -16.56 -8.80
CA LYS A 38 -8.94 -16.44 -9.89
C LYS A 38 -9.32 -14.99 -10.19
N PHE A 39 -9.09 -14.10 -9.23
CA PHE A 39 -9.35 -12.66 -9.32
C PHE A 39 -8.04 -11.90 -9.49
N GLU A 40 -8.15 -10.62 -9.84
CA GLU A 40 -7.02 -9.72 -10.00
C GLU A 40 -6.29 -9.50 -8.66
N GLY A 41 -5.16 -10.20 -8.50
CA GLY A 41 -4.32 -10.12 -7.31
C GLY A 41 -3.54 -8.81 -7.22
N THR A 42 -3.27 -8.37 -6.00
CA THR A 42 -2.31 -7.31 -5.71
C THR A 42 -0.94 -7.95 -5.43
N ILE A 43 0.12 -7.37 -5.98
CA ILE A 43 1.51 -7.68 -5.67
C ILE A 43 1.94 -6.77 -4.53
N ASN A 44 2.36 -7.37 -3.43
CA ASN A 44 2.88 -6.69 -2.25
C ASN A 44 4.40 -6.77 -2.24
N ALA A 45 5.03 -5.68 -1.82
CA ALA A 45 6.43 -5.63 -1.42
C ALA A 45 6.51 -5.63 0.10
N ASP A 46 7.11 -6.67 0.63
CA ASP A 46 7.45 -6.81 2.04
C ASP A 46 8.93 -6.44 2.18
N ILE A 47 9.20 -5.30 2.80
CA ILE A 47 10.55 -4.74 2.93
C ILE A 47 10.96 -4.78 4.39
N GLU A 48 12.02 -5.52 4.69
CA GLU A 48 12.67 -5.48 5.99
C GLU A 48 13.62 -4.29 6.07
N VAL A 49 13.56 -3.58 7.19
CA VAL A 49 14.30 -2.36 7.45
C VAL A 49 15.28 -2.60 8.61
N LYS A 50 16.34 -1.80 8.72
CA LYS A 50 17.30 -1.92 9.84
C LYS A 50 16.72 -1.48 11.20
N ASN A 51 15.84 -0.47 11.21
CA ASN A 51 15.30 0.15 12.42
C ASN A 51 13.76 0.11 12.44
N THR A 52 13.18 0.06 13.64
CA THR A 52 11.74 -0.21 13.86
C THR A 52 10.82 1.02 13.85
N ASP A 53 11.34 2.23 13.60
CA ASP A 53 10.56 3.49 13.64
C ASP A 53 10.70 4.33 12.36
N VAL A 54 10.69 3.67 11.21
CA VAL A 54 10.82 4.34 9.92
C VAL A 54 9.44 4.75 9.41
N SER A 55 9.23 6.06 9.32
CA SER A 55 8.10 6.67 8.62
C SER A 55 8.64 7.46 7.42
N VAL A 56 8.33 7.04 6.20
CA VAL A 56 8.77 7.70 4.96
C VAL A 56 7.55 7.90 4.06
N GLU A 57 7.35 9.12 3.58
CA GLU A 57 6.30 9.41 2.60
C GLU A 57 6.83 9.10 1.19
N VAL A 58 6.09 8.29 0.43
CA VAL A 58 6.45 7.97 -0.96
C VAL A 58 5.24 8.14 -1.86
N THR A 59 5.46 8.78 -2.99
CA THR A 59 4.48 8.88 -4.06
C THR A 59 4.88 7.89 -5.15
N LEU A 60 4.00 6.92 -5.42
CA LEU A 60 4.24 5.96 -6.50
C LEU A 60 3.93 6.62 -7.85
N PRO A 61 4.81 6.51 -8.86
CA PRO A 61 4.60 7.13 -10.17
C PRO A 61 3.44 6.48 -10.94
N HIS A 62 3.19 5.18 -10.74
CA HIS A 62 2.07 4.47 -11.34
C HIS A 62 1.04 4.06 -10.28
N SER A 63 -0.22 4.39 -10.54
CA SER A 63 -1.34 4.07 -9.65
C SER A 63 -1.45 2.57 -9.39
N THR A 64 -1.63 2.19 -8.11
CA THR A 64 -1.79 0.80 -7.63
C THR A 64 -3.12 0.15 -8.07
N GLY A 65 -3.90 0.79 -8.95
CA GLY A 65 -5.15 0.28 -9.50
C GLY A 65 -6.37 0.42 -8.57
N GLN A 66 -6.22 1.08 -7.42
CA GLN A 66 -7.36 1.50 -6.58
C GLN A 66 -7.62 2.98 -6.84
N GLN A 67 -8.70 3.29 -7.55
CA GLN A 67 -9.22 4.66 -7.59
C GLN A 67 -9.80 4.98 -6.22
N ARG A 68 -9.04 5.70 -5.38
CA ARG A 68 -9.54 6.18 -4.09
C ARG A 68 -10.49 7.34 -4.34
N LYS A 69 -11.72 7.24 -3.86
CA LYS A 69 -12.65 8.37 -3.83
C LYS A 69 -12.24 9.31 -2.70
N VAL A 70 -11.56 10.41 -3.07
CA VAL A 70 -11.15 11.47 -2.14
C VAL A 70 -12.25 12.53 -2.11
N VAL A 71 -12.81 12.81 -0.93
CA VAL A 71 -13.87 13.81 -0.74
C VAL A 71 -13.38 14.89 0.22
N VAL A 72 -13.74 16.14 -0.07
CA VAL A 72 -13.49 17.28 0.81
C VAL A 72 -14.69 17.46 1.74
N VAL A 73 -14.43 17.81 2.99
CA VAL A 73 -15.50 18.08 3.96
C VAL A 73 -16.23 19.36 3.57
N ASP A 74 -17.47 19.20 3.14
CA ASP A 74 -18.45 20.27 2.98
C ASP A 74 -19.67 20.03 3.88
N GLU A 75 -20.48 21.06 4.11
CA GLU A 75 -21.69 20.96 4.94
C GLU A 75 -22.72 19.95 4.38
N GLN A 76 -22.69 19.69 3.08
CA GLN A 76 -23.51 18.66 2.44
C GLN A 76 -23.01 17.25 2.77
N VAL A 77 -21.69 17.03 2.74
CA VAL A 77 -21.06 15.75 3.06
C VAL A 77 -21.28 15.39 4.54
N LEU A 78 -21.27 16.38 5.43
CA LEU A 78 -21.62 16.20 6.85
C LEU A 78 -23.03 15.63 7.04
N LYS A 79 -24.02 16.09 6.26
CA LYS A 79 -25.39 15.56 6.29
C LYS A 79 -25.48 14.15 5.74
N GLU A 80 -24.70 13.81 4.70
CA GLU A 80 -24.65 12.45 4.14
C GLU A 80 -24.01 11.45 5.12
N ILE A 81 -22.97 11.87 5.84
CA ILE A 81 -22.34 11.08 6.91
C ILE A 81 -23.34 10.85 8.05
N GLU A 82 -24.14 11.86 8.41
CA GLU A 82 -25.21 11.72 9.41
C GLU A 82 -26.31 10.76 8.95
N ALA A 83 -26.66 10.79 7.66
CA ALA A 83 -27.58 9.84 7.03
C ALA A 83 -26.98 8.43 6.83
N GLY A 84 -25.73 8.20 7.23
CA GLY A 84 -25.06 6.89 7.16
C GLY A 84 -24.54 6.49 5.78
N LYS A 85 -24.60 7.38 4.78
CA LYS A 85 -24.04 7.12 3.45
C LYS A 85 -22.56 7.52 3.44
N ILE A 86 -21.68 6.53 3.36
CA ILE A 86 -20.23 6.73 3.34
C ILE A 86 -19.68 6.04 2.09
N ASP A 87 -19.55 6.81 1.01
CA ASP A 87 -19.06 6.35 -0.31
C ASP A 87 -17.70 6.99 -0.66
N PHE A 88 -16.83 7.20 0.33
CA PHE A 88 -15.49 7.76 0.14
C PHE A 88 -14.41 6.98 0.91
N ASP A 89 -13.19 6.99 0.36
CA ASP A 89 -12.03 6.26 0.90
C ASP A 89 -11.08 7.17 1.70
N VAL A 90 -11.05 8.47 1.39
CA VAL A 90 -10.21 9.47 2.07
C VAL A 90 -11.00 10.77 2.23
N LEU A 91 -11.08 11.27 3.46
CA LEU A 91 -11.71 12.53 3.78
C LEU A 91 -10.63 13.60 4.04
N VAL A 92 -10.65 14.68 3.26
CA VAL A 92 -9.77 15.84 3.43
C VAL A 92 -10.55 16.95 4.12
N SER A 93 -10.04 17.49 5.21
CA SER A 93 -10.71 18.51 6.00
C SER A 93 -9.83 19.73 6.24
N SER A 94 -10.45 20.92 6.20
CA SER A 94 -9.86 22.12 6.78
C SER A 94 -10.02 22.10 8.31
N PRO A 95 -9.14 22.77 9.09
CA PRO A 95 -9.21 22.80 10.55
C PRO A 95 -10.54 23.31 11.11
N GLU A 96 -11.24 24.17 10.38
CA GLU A 96 -12.52 24.78 10.77
C GLU A 96 -13.66 23.76 10.95
N PHE A 97 -13.63 22.65 10.22
CA PHE A 97 -14.71 21.65 10.25
C PHE A 97 -14.49 20.54 11.30
N MET A 98 -13.35 20.52 11.99
CA MET A 98 -13.01 19.50 13.01
C MET A 98 -14.03 19.44 14.18
N PRO A 99 -14.54 20.57 14.74
CA PRO A 99 -15.55 20.51 15.81
C PRO A 99 -16.88 19.88 15.36
N LYS A 100 -17.26 20.08 14.08
CA LYS A 100 -18.46 19.47 13.49
C LYS A 100 -18.24 17.97 13.24
N LEU A 101 -17.06 17.58 12.76
CA LEU A 101 -16.65 16.17 12.54
C LEU A 101 -16.52 15.36 13.82
N ALA A 102 -16.16 15.98 14.95
CA ALA A 102 -16.06 15.30 16.25
C ALA A 102 -17.37 14.64 16.67
N LYS A 103 -18.53 15.21 16.30
CA LYS A 103 -19.85 14.62 16.55
C LYS A 103 -20.05 13.30 15.80
N HIS A 104 -19.45 13.15 14.62
CA HIS A 104 -19.53 11.96 13.78
C HIS A 104 -18.34 11.00 13.97
N ALA A 105 -17.48 11.22 14.97
CA ALA A 105 -16.32 10.39 15.25
C ALA A 105 -16.67 8.92 15.56
N LYS A 106 -17.87 8.66 16.11
CA LYS A 106 -18.36 7.29 16.35
C LYS A 106 -18.54 6.48 15.05
N LEU A 107 -18.84 7.14 13.93
CA LEU A 107 -19.04 6.51 12.62
C LEU A 107 -17.74 6.44 11.83
N LEU A 108 -16.96 7.53 11.81
CA LEU A 108 -15.73 7.63 11.01
C LEU A 108 -14.51 6.97 11.68
N GLY A 109 -14.49 6.89 13.01
CA GLY A 109 -13.40 6.33 13.80
C GLY A 109 -13.13 4.85 13.52
N PRO A 110 -14.12 3.94 13.65
CA PRO A 110 -13.94 2.51 13.37
C PRO A 110 -13.51 2.22 11.93
N LYS A 111 -13.92 3.07 10.98
CA LYS A 111 -13.56 2.97 9.56
C LYS A 111 -12.21 3.59 9.21
N GLY A 112 -11.55 4.27 10.16
CA GLY A 112 -10.25 4.92 9.94
C GLY A 112 -10.29 6.12 8.98
N LEU A 113 -11.48 6.66 8.72
CA LEU A 113 -11.71 7.77 7.77
C LEU A 113 -11.60 9.15 8.44
N MET A 114 -11.27 9.19 9.73
CA MET A 114 -11.10 10.45 10.46
C MET A 114 -9.84 11.18 9.97
N PRO A 115 -9.93 12.46 9.55
CA PRO A 115 -8.79 13.22 9.07
C PRO A 115 -7.70 13.34 10.13
N ASN A 116 -6.46 13.06 9.75
CA ASN A 116 -5.29 13.15 10.63
C ASN A 116 -4.24 14.10 10.03
N PRO A 117 -3.71 15.07 10.78
CA PRO A 117 -2.59 15.91 10.34
C PRO A 117 -1.38 15.09 9.85
N LYS A 118 -1.12 13.94 10.48
CA LYS A 118 -0.02 13.05 10.09
C LYS A 118 -0.20 12.39 8.73
N ASN A 119 -1.43 12.29 8.24
CA ASN A 119 -1.73 11.69 6.94
C ASN A 119 -1.78 12.75 5.82
N GLY A 120 -1.51 14.02 6.13
CA GLY A 120 -1.66 15.13 5.18
C GLY A 120 -3.11 15.39 4.75
N THR A 121 -4.10 14.79 5.43
CA THR A 121 -5.53 14.97 5.14
C THR A 121 -6.12 16.20 5.83
N LEU A 122 -5.31 16.94 6.60
CA LEU A 122 -5.67 18.22 7.21
C LEU A 122 -4.86 19.33 6.53
N THR A 123 -5.48 20.09 5.64
CA THR A 123 -4.77 21.11 4.85
C THR A 123 -5.69 22.28 4.55
N THR A 124 -5.14 23.49 4.47
CA THR A 124 -5.85 24.72 4.08
C THR A 124 -6.12 24.80 2.57
N ASN A 125 -5.43 24.00 1.76
CA ASN A 125 -5.54 23.92 0.30
C ASN A 125 -6.09 22.55 -0.16
N PRO A 126 -7.42 22.38 -0.29
CA PRO A 126 -8.04 21.09 -0.61
C PRO A 126 -7.71 20.59 -2.04
N ALA A 127 -7.57 21.48 -3.03
CA ALA A 127 -7.37 21.09 -4.43
C ALA A 127 -6.00 20.43 -4.70
N GLN A 128 -4.94 20.88 -4.03
CA GLN A 128 -3.60 20.27 -4.13
C GLN A 128 -3.56 18.94 -3.39
N ALA A 129 -4.15 18.89 -2.18
CA ALA A 129 -4.26 17.66 -1.41
C ALA A 129 -5.00 16.55 -2.17
N ILE A 130 -6.07 16.87 -2.90
CA ILE A 130 -6.77 15.90 -3.75
C ILE A 130 -5.85 15.33 -4.83
N LYS A 131 -5.07 16.16 -5.52
CA LYS A 131 -4.16 15.67 -6.58
C LYS A 131 -3.07 14.77 -6.02
N GLU A 132 -2.48 15.12 -4.88
CA GLU A 132 -1.44 14.31 -4.23
C GLU A 132 -1.98 12.99 -3.66
N LEU A 133 -3.17 13.03 -3.05
CA LEU A 133 -3.81 11.84 -2.48
C LEU A 133 -4.40 10.93 -3.58
N ALA A 134 -4.91 11.51 -4.66
CA ALA A 134 -5.36 10.77 -5.84
C ALA A 134 -4.19 10.18 -6.64
N ALA A 135 -3.04 10.84 -6.66
CA ALA A 135 -1.79 10.30 -7.23
C ALA A 135 -1.23 9.11 -6.42
N GLY A 136 -1.82 8.78 -5.27
CA GLY A 136 -1.46 7.59 -4.50
C GLY A 136 -0.28 7.83 -3.57
N LYS A 137 -0.18 9.01 -2.95
CA LYS A 137 0.73 9.26 -1.83
C LYS A 137 0.49 8.22 -0.72
N GLN A 138 1.53 7.46 -0.39
CA GLN A 138 1.49 6.40 0.62
C GLN A 138 2.55 6.66 1.69
N ILE A 139 2.15 6.54 2.95
CA ILE A 139 3.06 6.64 4.09
C ILE A 139 3.55 5.23 4.39
N LEU A 140 4.84 5.01 4.17
CA LEU A 140 5.53 3.79 4.58
C LEU A 140 5.77 3.87 6.07
N LYS A 141 5.09 3.03 6.84
CA LYS A 141 5.29 2.92 8.28
C LYS A 141 5.75 1.51 8.62
N SER A 142 6.85 1.41 9.36
CA SER A 142 7.28 0.13 9.93
C SER A 142 6.30 -0.38 10.98
N GLU A 143 6.15 -1.70 11.06
CA GLU A 143 5.38 -2.30 12.15
C GLU A 143 6.01 -1.98 13.52
N LYS A 144 5.18 -1.84 14.54
CA LYS A 144 5.65 -1.51 15.90
C LYS A 144 6.52 -2.60 16.53
N LYS A 145 6.33 -3.85 16.12
CA LYS A 145 6.96 -5.03 16.74
C LYS A 145 8.04 -5.66 15.87
N GLN A 146 8.06 -5.36 14.58
CA GLN A 146 8.99 -5.93 13.61
C GLN A 146 9.41 -4.83 12.65
N PRO A 147 10.69 -4.76 12.24
CA PRO A 147 11.14 -3.75 11.30
C PRO A 147 10.75 -4.15 9.87
N LEU A 148 9.45 -4.29 9.62
CA LEU A 148 8.87 -4.75 8.37
C LEU A 148 7.88 -3.70 7.86
N ILE A 149 7.92 -3.43 6.56
CA ILE A 149 7.01 -2.55 5.85
C ILE A 149 6.28 -3.39 4.81
N HIS A 150 4.96 -3.34 4.82
CA HIS A 150 4.10 -3.97 3.83
C HIS A 150 3.53 -2.90 2.90
N LEU A 151 3.74 -3.04 1.59
CA LEU A 151 3.20 -2.09 0.62
C LEU A 151 2.65 -2.76 -0.64
N PRO A 152 1.44 -2.39 -1.11
CA PRO A 152 0.97 -2.83 -2.40
C PRO A 152 1.69 -2.06 -3.53
N LEU A 153 2.44 -2.78 -4.36
CA LEU A 153 3.18 -2.22 -5.52
C LEU A 153 2.28 -1.99 -6.74
N GLY A 154 1.28 -2.85 -6.93
CA GLY A 154 0.39 -2.82 -8.08
C GLY A 154 -0.41 -4.11 -8.25
N LYS A 155 -1.11 -4.23 -9.37
CA LYS A 155 -1.91 -5.41 -9.72
C LYS A 155 -1.13 -6.38 -10.60
N THR A 156 -1.48 -7.66 -10.57
CA THR A 156 -0.90 -8.71 -11.43
C THR A 156 -1.08 -8.41 -12.93
N SER A 157 -2.16 -7.70 -13.29
CA SER A 157 -2.53 -7.28 -14.65
C SER A 157 -1.66 -6.14 -15.23
N MET A 158 -0.93 -5.41 -14.39
CA MET A 158 -0.14 -4.25 -14.82
C MET A 158 1.09 -4.68 -15.60
N GLU A 159 1.56 -3.79 -16.49
CA GLU A 159 2.79 -4.02 -17.25
C GLU A 159 4.01 -4.16 -16.33
N THR A 160 4.93 -5.08 -16.66
CA THR A 160 6.14 -5.34 -15.86
C THR A 160 7.01 -4.08 -15.71
N LYS A 161 7.12 -3.24 -16.75
CA LYS A 161 7.89 -1.98 -16.70
C LYS A 161 7.38 -1.01 -15.63
N LYS A 162 6.07 -0.81 -15.53
CA LYS A 162 5.44 0.09 -14.54
C LYS A 162 5.70 -0.39 -13.11
N LEU A 163 5.68 -1.71 -12.90
CA LEU A 163 5.98 -2.30 -11.58
C LEU A 163 7.44 -2.10 -11.18
N ILE A 164 8.37 -2.13 -12.12
CA ILE A 164 9.79 -1.86 -11.87
C ILE A 164 10.00 -0.40 -11.48
N GLU A 165 9.36 0.53 -12.20
CA GLU A 165 9.46 1.95 -11.87
C GLU A 165 8.91 2.24 -10.46
N ASN A 166 7.79 1.63 -10.09
CA ASN A 166 7.27 1.71 -8.73
C ASN A 166 8.26 1.13 -7.70
N LEU A 167 8.87 -0.03 -7.99
CA LEU A 167 9.85 -0.67 -7.11
C LEU A 167 11.12 0.19 -6.97
N ARG A 168 11.60 0.80 -8.05
CA ARG A 168 12.72 1.76 -8.04
C ARG A 168 12.44 2.96 -7.16
N THR A 169 11.26 3.57 -7.28
CA THR A 169 10.86 4.70 -6.44
C THR A 169 10.82 4.33 -4.97
N LEU A 170 10.36 3.12 -4.63
CA LEU A 170 10.38 2.62 -3.25
C LEU A 170 11.78 2.39 -2.70
N LEU A 171 12.66 1.73 -3.46
CA LEU A 171 14.03 1.51 -3.02
C LEU A 171 14.81 2.82 -2.90
N ASN A 172 14.58 3.76 -3.82
CA ASN A 172 15.16 5.10 -3.74
C ASN A 172 14.74 5.82 -2.46
N ALA A 173 13.47 5.73 -2.07
CA ALA A 173 12.97 6.33 -0.82
C ALA A 173 13.51 5.64 0.45
N LEU A 174 13.89 4.37 0.35
CA LEU A 174 14.40 3.56 1.46
C LEU A 174 15.93 3.35 1.44
N LYS A 175 16.66 4.10 0.59
CA LYS A 175 18.11 3.96 0.41
C LYS A 175 18.86 3.93 1.74
N GLY A 176 19.65 2.86 1.94
CA GLY A 176 20.48 2.62 3.13
C GLY A 176 19.77 1.96 4.32
N ARG A 177 18.42 1.91 4.30
CA ARG A 177 17.60 1.35 5.39
C ARG A 177 17.02 -0.03 5.09
N ALA A 178 16.81 -0.37 3.82
CA ALA A 178 16.31 -1.69 3.41
C ALA A 178 17.39 -2.79 3.59
N VAL A 179 16.99 -3.94 4.13
CA VAL A 179 17.83 -5.11 4.38
C VAL A 179 17.43 -6.26 3.45
N ARG A 180 16.14 -6.53 3.32
CA ARG A 180 15.59 -7.58 2.44
C ARG A 180 14.30 -7.11 1.79
N VAL A 181 14.10 -7.49 0.53
CA VAL A 181 12.89 -7.21 -0.22
C VAL A 181 12.29 -8.52 -0.71
N ILE A 182 11.03 -8.76 -0.36
CA ILE A 182 10.28 -9.94 -0.78
C ILE A 182 9.04 -9.45 -1.52
N LEU A 183 8.87 -9.90 -2.75
CA LEU A 183 7.65 -9.66 -3.51
C LEU A 183 6.71 -10.85 -3.37
N SER A 184 5.49 -10.61 -2.93
CA SER A 184 4.47 -11.63 -2.73
C SER A 184 3.17 -11.27 -3.45
N PRO A 185 2.56 -12.19 -4.21
CA PRO A 185 1.19 -11.97 -4.67
C PRO A 185 0.21 -12.22 -3.52
N THR A 186 -0.99 -11.65 -3.58
CA THR A 186 -2.06 -11.85 -2.58
C THR A 186 -2.27 -13.33 -2.24
N MET A 187 -2.18 -14.20 -3.25
CA MET A 187 -2.29 -15.65 -3.11
C MET A 187 -1.14 -16.35 -3.82
N GLY A 188 -0.02 -16.55 -3.12
CA GLY A 188 1.14 -17.28 -3.64
C GLY A 188 2.37 -17.18 -2.72
N PRO A 189 3.44 -17.93 -3.03
CA PRO A 189 4.71 -17.79 -2.33
C PRO A 189 5.41 -16.49 -2.72
N GLY A 190 6.20 -15.93 -1.78
CA GLY A 190 7.02 -14.75 -2.02
C GLY A 190 8.36 -15.08 -2.67
N VAL A 191 8.86 -14.15 -3.47
CA VAL A 191 10.13 -14.21 -4.20
C VAL A 191 11.07 -13.15 -3.64
N LYS A 192 12.32 -13.54 -3.34
CA LYS A 192 13.34 -12.60 -2.86
C LYS A 192 13.92 -11.83 -4.04
N VAL A 193 13.98 -10.52 -3.90
CA VAL A 193 14.56 -9.63 -4.90
C VAL A 193 15.94 -9.18 -4.42
N ASP A 194 16.88 -9.14 -5.35
CA ASP A 194 18.18 -8.53 -5.11
C ASP A 194 18.06 -7.00 -5.11
N ILE A 195 18.54 -6.36 -4.05
CA ILE A 195 18.43 -4.92 -3.82
C ILE A 195 19.40 -4.16 -4.73
N GLU A 196 20.51 -4.78 -5.14
CA GLU A 196 21.52 -4.16 -6.02
C GLU A 196 21.09 -4.16 -7.49
N SER A 197 20.13 -5.02 -7.86
CA SER A 197 19.67 -5.22 -9.24
C SER A 197 18.68 -4.15 -9.76
N VAL A 198 18.43 -3.08 -9.00
CA VAL A 198 17.30 -2.16 -9.24
C VAL A 198 17.72 -0.72 -9.55
#